data_AF-A0A7J6LBL8-F1
#
_entry.id   AF-A0A7J6LBL8-F1
#
_cell.length_a   1.000
_cell.length_b   1.000
_cell.length_c   1.000
_cell.angle_alpha   90.00
_cell.angle_beta   90.00
_cell.angle_gamma   90.00
#
_symmetry.space_group_name_H-M   'P 1'
#
loop_
_entity.id
_entity.type
_entity.pdbx_description
1 polymer ?
#
loop_
_entity_poly.entity_id
_entity_poly.type
_entity_poly.pdbx_seq_one_letter_code
_entity_poly.pdbx_strand_id
1 'polypeptide(L)'
;MVVASPKDAGAMVKWRFSRMGKRGLARLKSDIMRLGNATSLEHFIRVMLASMNRDEDGDALPDELSEDQELTLVQELSRWYDQLDVDGSGALSWDEIASLVIGRGLHEGAIKDATSNRFIPFKGCVDTGLHTMAISLVKHMKGPKTDRVAYSEQGSTILRFVTVDVAPHSTLDTQAEEEDPCCILCFEYLPEWSTSVIGGSDMTLRFYDCRDLARSNTSTGQGDRARFRLRRKILVPAAQRSICWSRSSQTLFTAGHDGCIYAWDVAAALAPGGVADALALRIKERGNTEHKSVGQQKSMPMLLGEIRLFIRPSQLSRTTGGFQ
;
A
#
# COMPACT_ATOMS: atom_id res chain seq x y z
N MET A 1 28.06 -49.53 -15.92
CA MET A 1 27.49 -48.42 -15.13
C MET A 1 27.30 -47.23 -16.04
N VAL A 2 26.07 -46.96 -16.47
CA VAL A 2 25.73 -45.76 -17.22
C VAL A 2 25.30 -44.73 -16.19
N VAL A 3 26.18 -43.79 -15.87
CA VAL A 3 25.84 -42.64 -15.01
C VAL A 3 24.78 -41.86 -15.78
N ALA A 4 23.57 -41.76 -15.21
CA ALA A 4 22.50 -40.94 -15.78
C ALA A 4 23.04 -39.52 -15.98
N SER A 5 22.80 -38.92 -17.16
CA SER A 5 23.39 -37.61 -17.42
C SER A 5 22.72 -36.55 -16.54
N PRO A 6 23.40 -35.46 -16.18
CA PRO A 6 22.83 -34.38 -15.36
C PRO A 6 21.53 -33.77 -15.92
N LYS A 7 21.31 -33.89 -17.24
CA LYS A 7 20.07 -33.44 -17.91
C LYS A 7 18.88 -34.34 -17.58
N ASP A 8 19.13 -35.62 -17.31
CA ASP A 8 18.10 -36.63 -17.03
C ASP A 8 17.60 -36.50 -15.59
N ALA A 9 18.48 -36.10 -14.66
CA ALA A 9 18.12 -35.85 -13.27
C ALA A 9 17.17 -34.65 -13.10
N GLY A 10 17.50 -33.49 -13.71
CA GLY A 10 16.63 -32.32 -13.67
C GLY A 10 15.25 -32.59 -14.30
N ALA A 11 15.19 -33.43 -15.34
CA ALA A 11 13.94 -33.87 -15.95
C ALA A 11 13.15 -34.80 -15.02
N MET A 12 13.83 -35.72 -14.31
CA MET A 12 13.23 -36.64 -13.34
C MET A 12 12.63 -35.90 -12.14
N VAL A 13 13.35 -34.92 -11.59
CA VAL A 13 12.84 -34.10 -10.48
C VAL A 13 11.61 -33.33 -10.94
N LYS A 14 11.70 -32.66 -12.09
CA LYS A 14 10.58 -31.92 -12.68
C LYS A 14 9.36 -32.82 -12.94
N TRP A 15 9.58 -34.05 -13.43
CA TRP A 15 8.52 -35.02 -13.68
C TRP A 15 7.87 -35.49 -12.37
N ARG A 16 8.64 -35.86 -11.35
CA ARG A 16 8.09 -36.31 -10.05
C ARG A 16 7.35 -35.19 -9.33
N PHE A 17 7.86 -33.96 -9.37
CA PHE A 17 7.13 -32.80 -8.87
C PHE A 17 5.84 -32.52 -9.63
N SER A 18 5.82 -32.70 -10.95
CA SER A 18 4.60 -32.45 -11.74
C SER A 18 3.45 -33.40 -11.40
N ARG A 19 3.75 -34.58 -10.82
CA ARG A 19 2.74 -35.53 -10.32
C ARG A 19 2.18 -35.16 -8.95
N MET A 20 2.77 -34.19 -8.26
CA MET A 20 2.29 -33.76 -6.95
C MET A 20 1.04 -32.89 -7.11
N GLY A 21 -0.14 -33.51 -7.15
CA GLY A 21 -1.41 -32.79 -7.19
C GLY A 21 -1.69 -31.93 -5.95
N LYS A 22 -2.84 -31.24 -5.92
CA LYS A 22 -3.24 -30.33 -4.82
C LYS A 22 -3.16 -30.98 -3.43
N ARG A 23 -3.57 -32.25 -3.32
CA ARG A 23 -3.54 -33.04 -2.08
C ARG A 23 -2.10 -33.33 -1.62
N GLY A 24 -1.22 -33.70 -2.56
CA GLY A 24 0.20 -33.91 -2.28
C GLY A 24 0.89 -32.64 -1.78
N LEU A 25 0.55 -31.49 -2.36
CA LEU A 25 1.12 -30.22 -1.93
C LEU A 25 0.64 -29.76 -0.54
N ALA A 26 -0.65 -29.95 -0.23
CA ALA A 26 -1.17 -29.66 1.10
C ALA A 26 -0.50 -30.52 2.18
N ARG A 27 -0.19 -31.79 1.85
CA ARG A 27 0.58 -32.68 2.72
C ARG A 27 2.03 -32.22 2.84
N LEU A 28 2.68 -31.84 1.73
CA LEU A 28 4.02 -31.26 1.75
C LEU A 28 4.10 -30.05 2.69
N LYS A 29 3.14 -29.12 2.57
CA LYS A 29 3.04 -27.96 3.48
C LYS A 29 2.89 -28.40 4.94
N SER A 30 2.02 -29.36 5.21
CA SER A 30 1.82 -29.89 6.56
C SER A 30 3.08 -30.56 7.12
N ASP A 31 3.81 -31.32 6.31
CA ASP A 31 5.01 -32.05 6.72
C ASP A 31 6.17 -31.09 7.02
N ILE A 32 6.30 -30.01 6.25
CA ILE A 32 7.27 -28.94 6.49
C ILE A 32 6.91 -28.15 7.76
N MET A 33 5.64 -27.79 7.93
CA MET A 33 5.18 -26.99 9.08
C MET A 33 5.19 -27.77 10.42
N ARG A 34 5.17 -29.12 10.38
CA ARG A 34 5.10 -29.95 11.59
C ARG A 34 6.33 -29.80 12.50
N LEU A 35 7.46 -29.33 11.98
CA LEU A 35 8.72 -29.22 12.71
C LEU A 35 9.15 -27.77 12.99
N GLY A 36 8.29 -26.80 12.70
CA GLY A 36 8.52 -25.37 12.94
C GLY A 36 8.49 -24.54 11.65
N ASN A 37 8.49 -23.22 11.78
CA ASN A 37 8.40 -22.30 10.63
C ASN A 37 9.69 -22.22 9.79
N ALA A 38 10.75 -22.93 10.18
CA ALA A 38 12.08 -22.86 9.59
C ALA A 38 12.64 -24.27 9.36
N THR A 39 13.04 -24.57 8.12
CA THR A 39 13.42 -25.92 7.68
C THR A 39 14.91 -25.98 7.34
N SER A 40 15.66 -26.84 8.04
CA SER A 40 17.08 -27.09 7.71
C SER A 40 17.25 -27.89 6.42
N LEU A 41 18.45 -27.88 5.83
CA LEU A 41 18.78 -28.63 4.60
C LEU A 41 18.44 -30.11 4.70
N GLU A 42 18.85 -30.78 5.78
CA GLU A 42 18.56 -32.19 6.01
C GLU A 42 17.05 -32.46 6.07
N HIS A 43 16.31 -31.55 6.72
CA HIS A 43 14.87 -31.69 6.86
C HIS A 43 14.16 -31.45 5.52
N PHE A 44 14.56 -30.42 4.78
CA PHE A 44 14.09 -30.13 3.44
C PHE A 44 14.27 -31.35 2.53
N ILE A 45 15.48 -31.91 2.44
CA ILE A 45 15.76 -33.07 1.59
C ILE A 45 14.86 -34.24 1.97
N ARG A 46 14.75 -34.58 3.25
CA ARG A 46 13.91 -35.71 3.71
C ARG A 46 12.45 -35.55 3.33
N VAL A 47 11.88 -34.36 3.56
CA VAL A 47 10.46 -34.11 3.28
C VAL A 47 10.18 -34.08 1.78
N MET A 48 11.10 -33.51 0.99
CA MET A 48 10.98 -33.46 -0.46
C MET A 48 11.11 -34.84 -1.10
N LEU A 49 12.06 -35.67 -0.65
CA LEU A 49 12.20 -37.05 -1.10
C LEU A 49 10.96 -37.88 -0.76
N ALA A 50 10.49 -37.79 0.49
CA ALA A 50 9.28 -38.49 0.93
C ALA A 50 8.04 -38.08 0.12
N SER A 51 7.94 -36.80 -0.24
CA SER A 51 6.82 -36.27 -1.02
C SER A 51 6.90 -36.65 -2.49
N MET A 52 8.11 -36.79 -3.05
CA MET A 52 8.33 -37.21 -4.45
C MET A 52 8.27 -38.73 -4.66
N ASN A 53 8.33 -39.51 -3.59
CA ASN A 53 8.16 -40.96 -3.60
C ASN A 53 6.70 -41.39 -3.38
N ARG A 54 5.76 -40.44 -3.36
CA ARG A 54 4.32 -40.69 -3.19
C ARG A 54 3.54 -40.26 -4.42
N ASP A 55 2.42 -40.95 -4.68
CA ASP A 55 1.47 -40.55 -5.70
C ASP A 55 0.41 -39.54 -5.18
N GLU A 56 -0.61 -39.24 -5.99
CA GLU A 56 -1.67 -38.28 -5.64
C GLU A 56 -2.54 -38.70 -4.45
N ASP A 57 -2.68 -40.01 -4.21
CA ASP A 57 -3.46 -40.57 -3.11
C ASP A 57 -2.60 -40.76 -1.85
N GLY A 58 -1.27 -40.73 -2.02
CA GLY A 58 -0.26 -40.76 -0.98
C GLY A 58 0.35 -42.15 -0.78
N ASP A 59 0.10 -43.06 -1.70
CA ASP A 59 0.68 -44.39 -1.72
C ASP A 59 2.12 -44.31 -2.25
N ALA A 60 2.98 -45.21 -1.75
CA ALA A 60 4.37 -45.26 -2.17
C ALA A 60 4.44 -45.67 -3.65
N LEU A 61 5.22 -44.94 -4.44
CA LEU A 61 5.42 -45.27 -5.85
C LEU A 61 6.12 -46.65 -5.96
N PRO A 62 5.65 -47.53 -6.86
CA PRO A 62 6.21 -48.88 -7.01
C PRO A 62 7.63 -48.90 -7.62
N ASP A 63 8.07 -47.80 -8.23
CA ASP A 63 9.44 -47.63 -8.71
C ASP A 63 10.33 -47.05 -7.60
N GLU A 64 10.99 -47.93 -6.85
CA GLU A 64 12.09 -47.57 -5.96
C GLU A 64 13.22 -46.94 -6.79
N LEU A 65 13.68 -45.76 -6.38
CA LEU A 65 14.83 -45.09 -6.99
C LEU A 65 16.08 -45.94 -6.77
N SER A 66 16.93 -46.08 -7.79
CA SER A 66 18.26 -46.64 -7.54
C SER A 66 19.09 -45.70 -6.67
N GLU A 67 20.07 -46.22 -5.93
CA GLU A 67 20.95 -45.40 -5.07
C GLU A 67 21.59 -44.22 -5.84
N ASP A 68 22.02 -44.46 -7.08
CA ASP A 68 22.57 -43.41 -7.96
C ASP A 68 21.56 -42.31 -8.29
N GLN A 69 20.28 -42.66 -8.47
CA GLN A 69 19.21 -41.70 -8.77
C GLN A 69 18.85 -40.90 -7.53
N GLU A 70 18.80 -41.54 -6.36
CA GLU A 70 18.55 -40.88 -5.09
C GLU A 70 19.69 -39.90 -4.76
N LEU A 71 20.95 -40.31 -4.93
CA LEU A 71 22.11 -39.44 -4.72
C LEU A 71 22.05 -38.21 -5.63
N THR A 72 21.68 -38.40 -6.89
CA THR A 72 21.55 -37.30 -7.85
C THR A 72 20.40 -36.36 -7.47
N LEU A 73 19.28 -36.91 -6.98
CA LEU A 73 18.13 -36.13 -6.51
C LEU A 73 18.48 -35.31 -5.26
N VAL A 74 19.24 -35.90 -4.32
CA VAL A 74 19.75 -35.20 -3.14
C VAL A 74 20.67 -34.05 -3.55
N GLN A 75 21.59 -34.25 -4.51
CA GLN A 75 22.47 -33.19 -4.99
C GLN A 75 21.70 -32.02 -5.61
N GLU A 76 20.68 -32.30 -6.42
CA GLU A 76 19.82 -31.26 -6.98
C GLU A 76 19.00 -30.54 -5.89
N LEU A 77 18.43 -31.26 -4.93
CA LEU A 77 17.71 -30.66 -3.81
C LEU A 77 18.61 -29.78 -2.94
N SER A 78 19.85 -30.19 -2.67
CA SER A 78 20.82 -29.35 -1.96
C SER A 78 21.13 -28.07 -2.73
N ARG A 79 21.34 -28.18 -4.04
CA ARG A 79 21.56 -27.00 -4.89
C ARG A 79 20.35 -26.06 -4.90
N TRP A 80 19.14 -26.60 -4.79
CA TRP A 80 17.92 -25.78 -4.71
C TRP A 80 17.80 -25.10 -3.37
N TYR A 81 18.16 -25.78 -2.29
CA TYR A 81 18.19 -25.19 -0.96
C TYR A 81 19.08 -23.94 -0.94
N ASP A 82 20.30 -24.03 -1.47
CA ASP A 82 21.25 -22.90 -1.54
C ASP A 82 20.73 -21.73 -2.40
N GLN A 83 19.85 -22.00 -3.38
CA GLN A 83 19.24 -20.95 -4.21
C GLN A 83 18.07 -20.25 -3.54
N LEU A 84 17.38 -20.94 -2.62
CA LEU A 84 16.21 -20.44 -1.94
C LEU A 84 16.56 -19.70 -0.65
N ASP A 85 17.65 -20.10 0.02
CA ASP A 85 18.17 -19.47 1.22
C ASP A 85 18.95 -18.18 0.86
N VAL A 86 18.25 -17.23 0.24
CA VAL A 86 18.84 -15.99 -0.29
C VAL A 86 19.38 -15.12 0.84
N ASP A 87 18.79 -15.21 2.04
CA ASP A 87 19.23 -14.49 3.21
C ASP A 87 20.38 -15.18 3.96
N GLY A 88 20.73 -16.41 3.57
CA GLY A 88 21.81 -17.21 4.17
C GLY A 88 21.54 -17.56 5.63
N SER A 89 20.26 -17.59 6.03
CA SER A 89 19.84 -17.90 7.40
C SER A 89 20.10 -19.36 7.77
N GLY A 90 20.37 -20.22 6.77
CA GLY A 90 20.54 -21.65 6.96
C GLY A 90 19.23 -22.36 7.25
N ALA A 91 18.08 -21.70 7.07
CA ALA A 91 16.77 -22.28 7.27
C ALA A 91 15.73 -21.70 6.30
N LEU A 92 15.06 -22.58 5.55
CA LEU A 92 14.03 -22.13 4.61
C LEU A 92 12.68 -21.92 5.29
N SER A 93 12.07 -20.78 4.98
CA SER A 93 10.66 -20.51 5.23
C SER A 93 9.77 -21.18 4.18
N TRP A 94 8.49 -21.36 4.51
CA TRP A 94 7.51 -21.87 3.55
C TRP A 94 7.35 -20.96 2.33
N ASP A 95 7.51 -19.65 2.46
CA ASP A 95 7.34 -18.72 1.35
C ASP A 95 8.47 -18.89 0.32
N GLU A 96 9.69 -19.15 0.77
CA GLU A 96 10.83 -19.49 -0.08
C GLU A 96 10.61 -20.83 -0.78
N ILE A 97 10.17 -21.86 -0.04
CA ILE A 97 9.88 -23.19 -0.62
C ILE A 97 8.72 -23.10 -1.63
N ALA A 98 7.67 -22.34 -1.33
CA ALA A 98 6.54 -22.15 -2.25
C ALA A 98 6.96 -21.48 -3.56
N SER A 99 7.95 -20.56 -3.52
CA SER A 99 8.50 -19.91 -4.72
C SER A 99 9.15 -20.93 -5.67
N LEU A 100 9.85 -21.94 -5.15
CA LEU A 100 10.43 -23.04 -5.93
C LEU A 100 9.34 -23.85 -6.63
N VAL A 101 8.29 -24.20 -5.88
CA VAL A 101 7.19 -25.01 -6.38
C VAL A 101 6.43 -24.29 -7.51
N ILE A 102 6.25 -22.97 -7.40
CA ILE A 102 5.65 -22.12 -8.44
C ILE A 102 6.59 -22.02 -9.65
N GLY A 103 7.87 -21.67 -9.43
CA GLY A 103 8.84 -21.40 -10.49
C GLY A 103 9.16 -22.61 -11.39
N ARG A 104 8.87 -23.82 -10.92
CA ARG A 104 9.17 -25.07 -11.64
C ARG A 104 7.96 -25.77 -12.26
N GLY A 105 6.76 -25.18 -12.15
CA GLY A 105 5.62 -25.52 -13.03
C GLY A 105 4.48 -26.32 -12.41
N LEU A 106 4.26 -26.23 -11.10
CA LEU A 106 2.98 -26.63 -10.52
C LEU A 106 1.96 -25.50 -10.76
N HIS A 107 0.83 -25.86 -11.40
CA HIS A 107 -0.24 -24.95 -11.81
C HIS A 107 -0.46 -23.82 -10.81
N GLU A 108 -0.41 -22.58 -11.31
CA GLU A 108 -0.74 -21.36 -10.58
C GLU A 108 -2.02 -21.49 -9.74
N GLY A 109 -2.97 -22.32 -10.13
CA GLY A 109 -4.24 -22.54 -9.42
C GLY A 109 -4.18 -23.46 -8.19
N ALA A 110 -3.08 -24.15 -7.90
CA ALA A 110 -2.95 -25.02 -6.72
C ALA A 110 -2.32 -24.30 -5.51
N ILE A 111 -1.43 -23.33 -5.75
CA ILE A 111 -0.74 -22.56 -4.69
C ILE A 111 -1.40 -21.21 -4.44
N LYS A 112 -2.10 -20.63 -5.43
CA LYS A 112 -2.91 -19.42 -5.23
C LYS A 112 -3.93 -19.55 -4.08
N ASP A 113 -4.34 -20.77 -3.69
CA ASP A 113 -5.21 -20.97 -2.53
C ASP A 113 -4.46 -21.23 -1.21
N ALA A 114 -3.16 -21.57 -1.24
CA ALA A 114 -2.39 -21.97 -0.06
C ALA A 114 -1.45 -20.89 0.53
N THR A 115 -1.05 -19.90 -0.28
CA THR A 115 -0.19 -18.77 0.16
C THR A 115 -0.78 -17.40 -0.15
N SER A 116 -1.83 -17.32 -0.97
CA SER A 116 -2.53 -16.05 -1.12
C SER A 116 -3.44 -15.88 0.09
N ASN A 117 -3.14 -14.86 0.91
CA ASN A 117 -4.19 -14.21 1.71
C ASN A 117 -5.21 -13.67 0.71
N ARG A 118 -6.10 -14.55 0.24
CA ARG A 118 -7.15 -14.20 -0.69
C ARG A 118 -8.08 -13.31 0.11
N PHE A 119 -7.95 -12.00 -0.10
CA PHE A 119 -8.89 -11.05 0.44
C PHE A 119 -10.27 -11.49 -0.05
N ILE A 120 -11.07 -12.04 0.87
CA ILE A 120 -12.43 -12.42 0.56
C ILE A 120 -13.18 -11.09 0.47
N PRO A 121 -13.65 -10.69 -0.73
CA PRO A 121 -14.39 -9.44 -0.85
C PRO A 121 -15.62 -9.54 0.06
N PHE A 122 -15.87 -8.48 0.82
CA PHE A 122 -17.06 -8.44 1.66
C PHE A 122 -18.29 -8.54 0.76
N LYS A 123 -19.12 -9.55 0.99
CA LYS A 123 -20.23 -9.89 0.10
C LYS A 123 -21.23 -8.73 0.05
N GLY A 124 -21.54 -8.27 -1.15
CA GLY A 124 -22.54 -7.21 -1.39
C GLY A 124 -22.02 -5.78 -1.25
N CYS A 125 -20.72 -5.59 -0.99
CA CYS A 125 -20.10 -4.27 -0.86
C CYS A 125 -19.13 -4.04 -2.03
N VAL A 126 -19.71 -3.81 -3.22
CA VAL A 126 -18.96 -3.58 -4.47
C VAL A 126 -19.58 -2.38 -5.18
N ASP A 127 -18.75 -1.39 -5.52
CA ASP A 127 -19.18 -0.27 -6.37
C ASP A 127 -19.43 -0.81 -7.79
N THR A 128 -20.66 -0.70 -8.26
CA THR A 128 -21.07 -1.03 -9.64
C THR A 128 -21.27 0.22 -10.49
N GLY A 129 -20.87 1.38 -9.97
CA GLY A 129 -20.89 2.65 -10.66
C GLY A 129 -20.09 2.64 -11.96
N LEU A 130 -20.52 3.47 -12.91
CA LEU A 130 -19.77 3.70 -14.13
C LEU A 130 -18.59 4.63 -13.81
N HIS A 131 -17.39 4.05 -13.75
CA HIS A 131 -16.15 4.79 -13.62
C HIS A 131 -15.56 5.07 -14.99
N THR A 132 -15.12 6.30 -15.19
CA THR A 132 -14.47 6.70 -16.45
C THR A 132 -12.98 6.41 -16.41
N MET A 133 -12.35 6.54 -15.24
CA MET A 133 -10.93 6.34 -15.01
C MET A 133 -10.69 5.44 -13.79
N ALA A 134 -9.44 5.03 -13.57
CA ALA A 134 -9.06 4.25 -12.39
C ALA A 134 -9.30 5.06 -11.10
N ILE A 135 -9.80 4.38 -10.06
CA ILE A 135 -9.88 4.95 -8.72
C ILE A 135 -8.44 5.11 -8.19
N SER A 136 -8.03 6.35 -7.96
CA SER A 136 -6.66 6.69 -7.56
C SER A 136 -6.53 7.01 -6.08
N LEU A 137 -7.65 7.28 -5.42
CA LEU A 137 -7.74 7.70 -4.04
C LEU A 137 -8.94 7.02 -3.39
N VAL A 138 -8.73 6.38 -2.25
CA VAL A 138 -9.78 5.87 -1.35
C VAL A 138 -9.36 6.15 0.09
N LYS A 139 -10.26 6.77 0.86
CA LYS A 139 -10.02 7.10 2.27
C LYS A 139 -11.29 6.87 3.09
N HIS A 140 -11.13 6.19 4.21
CA HIS A 140 -12.19 6.06 5.20
C HIS A 140 -12.25 7.32 6.05
N MET A 141 -13.39 8.02 6.01
CA MET A 141 -13.71 9.08 6.94
C MET A 141 -14.37 8.46 8.14
N LYS A 142 -13.64 8.38 9.25
CA LYS A 142 -14.16 7.89 10.53
C LYS A 142 -14.38 9.05 11.48
N GLY A 143 -15.64 9.40 11.70
CA GLY A 143 -16.06 10.34 12.75
C GLY A 143 -17.37 9.93 13.41
N PRO A 144 -17.74 10.52 14.55
CA PRO A 144 -18.90 10.10 15.35
C PRO A 144 -20.24 10.10 14.60
N LYS A 145 -20.35 10.90 13.54
CA LYS A 145 -21.54 11.05 12.68
C LYS A 145 -21.21 11.05 11.19
N THR A 146 -19.97 10.73 10.84
CA THR A 146 -19.42 10.81 9.48
C THR A 146 -18.67 9.52 9.24
N ASP A 147 -19.40 8.43 9.08
CA ASP A 147 -18.84 7.12 8.72
C ASP A 147 -19.08 6.89 7.23
N ARG A 148 -18.07 7.26 6.43
CA ARG A 148 -18.17 7.35 4.97
C ARG A 148 -16.85 6.95 4.33
N VAL A 149 -16.91 6.44 3.11
CA VAL A 149 -15.73 6.23 2.26
C VAL A 149 -15.71 7.33 1.22
N ALA A 150 -14.61 8.08 1.17
CA ALA A 150 -14.34 9.05 0.13
C ALA A 150 -13.45 8.42 -0.94
N TYR A 151 -13.76 8.66 -2.21
CA TYR A 151 -12.91 8.23 -3.31
C TYR A 151 -12.87 9.21 -4.47
N SER A 152 -11.79 9.18 -5.24
CA SER A 152 -11.64 9.98 -6.46
C SER A 152 -11.01 9.16 -7.57
N GLU A 153 -11.51 9.38 -8.78
CA GLU A 153 -10.90 8.88 -10.01
C GLU A 153 -9.66 9.72 -10.36
N GLN A 154 -8.72 9.11 -11.08
CA GLN A 154 -7.49 9.77 -11.52
C GLN A 154 -7.82 11.00 -12.38
N GLY A 155 -7.22 12.14 -12.04
CA GLY A 155 -7.42 13.39 -12.78
C GLY A 155 -8.78 14.05 -12.56
N SER A 156 -9.59 13.55 -11.62
CA SER A 156 -10.90 14.14 -11.31
C SER A 156 -10.78 15.36 -10.38
N THR A 157 -11.67 16.33 -10.57
CA THR A 157 -11.95 17.43 -9.63
C THR A 157 -13.02 17.03 -8.60
N ILE A 158 -13.60 15.83 -8.74
CA ILE A 158 -14.77 15.40 -7.97
C ILE A 158 -14.37 14.32 -6.97
N LEU A 159 -14.52 14.63 -5.69
CA LEU A 159 -14.47 13.66 -4.60
C LEU A 159 -15.87 13.10 -4.35
N ARG A 160 -16.03 11.79 -4.44
CA ARG A 160 -17.30 11.10 -4.18
C ARG A 160 -17.29 10.53 -2.78
N PHE A 161 -18.43 10.58 -2.12
CA PHE A 161 -18.64 9.99 -0.80
C PHE A 161 -19.72 8.93 -0.92
N VAL A 162 -19.40 7.76 -0.41
CA VAL A 162 -20.33 6.64 -0.26
C VAL A 162 -20.41 6.25 1.20
N THR A 163 -21.49 5.58 1.56
CA THR A 163 -21.60 4.91 2.86
C THR A 163 -20.68 3.68 2.91
N VAL A 164 -20.54 3.06 4.08
CA VAL A 164 -19.66 1.89 4.27
C VAL A 164 -20.14 0.66 3.47
N ASP A 165 -21.43 0.61 3.15
CA ASP A 165 -22.07 -0.33 2.23
C ASP A 165 -22.00 0.11 0.76
N VAL A 166 -21.20 1.13 0.44
CA VAL A 166 -20.93 1.63 -0.92
C VAL A 166 -22.16 2.24 -1.60
N ALA A 167 -23.18 2.62 -0.83
CA ALA A 167 -24.30 3.38 -1.38
C ALA A 167 -23.86 4.83 -1.67
N PRO A 168 -24.18 5.39 -2.87
CA PRO A 168 -23.93 6.78 -3.20
C PRO A 168 -24.55 7.74 -2.18
N HIS A 169 -23.78 8.73 -1.73
CA HIS A 169 -24.25 9.71 -0.75
C HIS A 169 -24.13 11.15 -1.25
N SER A 170 -22.91 11.63 -1.48
CA SER A 170 -22.66 13.03 -1.84
C SER A 170 -21.39 13.18 -2.65
N THR A 171 -21.19 14.37 -3.23
CA THR A 171 -19.98 14.71 -3.99
C THR A 171 -19.48 16.09 -3.59
N LEU A 172 -18.17 16.27 -3.57
CA LEU A 172 -17.49 17.57 -3.48
C LEU A 172 -16.81 17.79 -4.82
N ASP A 173 -17.17 18.88 -5.49
CA ASP A 173 -16.52 19.31 -6.74
C ASP A 173 -15.64 20.51 -6.44
N THR A 174 -14.33 20.37 -6.62
CA THR A 174 -13.36 21.44 -6.37
C THR A 174 -13.47 22.57 -7.40
N GLN A 175 -14.07 22.31 -8.56
CA GLN A 175 -14.28 23.30 -9.62
C GLN A 175 -15.55 24.13 -9.41
N ALA A 176 -16.52 23.65 -8.63
CA ALA A 176 -17.81 24.35 -8.48
C ALA A 176 -17.68 25.73 -7.80
N GLU A 177 -16.60 25.98 -7.06
CA GLU A 177 -16.38 27.22 -6.29
C GLU A 177 -15.27 28.11 -6.88
N GLU A 178 -14.53 27.68 -7.93
CA GLU A 178 -13.38 28.41 -8.49
C GLU A 178 -13.28 28.30 -10.01
N GLU A 179 -12.64 29.29 -10.65
CA GLU A 179 -12.45 29.33 -12.10
C GLU A 179 -11.41 28.30 -12.62
N ASP A 180 -10.39 28.00 -11.81
CA ASP A 180 -9.31 27.09 -12.19
C ASP A 180 -9.56 25.65 -11.71
N PRO A 181 -9.61 24.65 -12.62
CA PRO A 181 -9.86 23.27 -12.25
C PRO A 181 -8.67 22.70 -11.47
N CYS A 182 -8.96 22.09 -10.32
CA CYS A 182 -7.97 21.43 -9.51
C CYS A 182 -8.23 19.93 -9.40
N CYS A 183 -7.37 19.14 -10.03
CA CYS A 183 -7.38 17.68 -9.87
C CYS A 183 -7.00 17.30 -8.44
N ILE A 184 -7.75 16.38 -7.87
CA ILE A 184 -7.53 15.87 -6.51
C ILE A 184 -6.37 14.89 -6.55
N LEU A 185 -5.33 15.15 -5.75
CA LEU A 185 -4.16 14.28 -5.63
C LEU A 185 -4.15 13.53 -4.30
N CYS A 186 -4.64 14.16 -3.24
CA CYS A 186 -4.70 13.54 -1.92
C CYS A 186 -5.82 14.15 -1.07
N PHE A 187 -6.28 13.40 -0.06
CA PHE A 187 -7.39 13.76 0.81
C PHE A 187 -7.20 13.23 2.22
N GLU A 188 -7.61 14.01 3.22
CA GLU A 188 -7.69 13.58 4.61
C GLU A 188 -8.87 14.23 5.35
N TYR A 189 -9.46 13.52 6.30
CA TYR A 189 -10.52 14.04 7.17
C TYR A 189 -10.03 14.24 8.60
N LEU A 190 -10.30 15.42 9.15
CA LEU A 190 -9.89 15.85 10.48
C LEU A 190 -11.13 15.91 11.38
N PRO A 191 -11.45 14.84 12.12
CA PRO A 191 -12.70 14.74 12.88
C PRO A 191 -12.79 15.78 14.00
N GLU A 192 -11.69 16.11 14.66
CA GLU A 192 -11.63 17.12 15.73
C GLU A 192 -12.01 18.52 15.23
N TRP A 193 -11.78 18.77 13.94
CA TRP A 193 -12.05 20.06 13.29
C TRP A 193 -13.30 20.03 12.42
N SER A 194 -13.96 18.87 12.28
CA SER A 194 -15.04 18.63 11.31
C SER A 194 -14.68 19.19 9.92
N THR A 195 -13.43 19.03 9.52
CA THR A 195 -12.85 19.65 8.32
C THR A 195 -12.21 18.56 7.48
N SER A 196 -12.35 18.64 6.16
CA SER A 196 -11.56 17.84 5.23
C SER A 196 -10.52 18.68 4.52
N VAL A 197 -9.41 18.05 4.14
CA VAL A 197 -8.33 18.71 3.42
C VAL A 197 -8.08 17.97 2.12
N ILE A 198 -8.03 18.73 1.02
CA ILE A 198 -7.70 18.25 -0.31
C ILE A 198 -6.37 18.88 -0.73
N GLY A 199 -5.44 18.05 -1.17
CA GLY A 199 -4.25 18.47 -1.89
C GLY A 199 -4.48 18.43 -3.40
N GLY A 200 -4.21 19.57 -4.04
CA GLY A 200 -4.50 19.81 -5.44
C GLY A 200 -3.30 19.77 -6.38
N SER A 201 -3.57 19.52 -7.66
CA SER A 201 -2.59 19.68 -8.74
C SER A 201 -2.15 21.13 -8.94
N ASP A 202 -2.96 22.09 -8.49
CA ASP A 202 -2.71 23.54 -8.55
C ASP A 202 -1.81 24.04 -7.40
N MET A 203 -1.08 23.13 -6.75
CA MET A 203 -0.20 23.43 -5.61
C MET A 203 -0.94 24.10 -4.45
N THR A 204 -2.19 23.71 -4.21
CA THR A 204 -2.94 24.22 -3.06
C THR A 204 -3.39 23.12 -2.12
N LEU A 205 -3.50 23.49 -0.83
CA LEU A 205 -4.26 22.75 0.17
C LEU A 205 -5.58 23.48 0.38
N ARG A 206 -6.71 22.81 0.15
CA ARG A 206 -8.06 23.33 0.33
C ARG A 206 -8.72 22.67 1.54
N PHE A 207 -9.21 23.49 2.46
CA PHE A 207 -9.86 23.07 3.71
C PHE A 207 -11.35 23.29 3.59
N TYR A 208 -12.15 22.22 3.68
CA TYR A 208 -13.60 22.27 3.56
C TYR A 208 -14.30 21.96 4.88
N ASP A 209 -15.34 22.71 5.20
CA ASP A 209 -16.23 22.38 6.32
C ASP A 209 -17.08 21.15 5.98
N CYS A 210 -17.12 20.19 6.90
CA CYS A 210 -17.89 18.94 6.78
C CYS A 210 -19.02 18.82 7.82
N ARG A 211 -19.32 19.87 8.59
CA ARG A 211 -20.37 19.81 9.64
C ARG A 211 -21.75 19.46 9.09
N ASP A 212 -22.07 19.93 7.89
CA ASP A 212 -23.35 19.66 7.24
C ASP A 212 -23.44 18.21 6.71
N LEU A 213 -22.31 17.53 6.51
CA LEU A 213 -22.27 16.10 6.13
C LEU A 213 -22.83 15.20 7.24
N ALA A 214 -22.60 15.56 8.50
CA ALA A 214 -23.14 14.84 9.65
C ALA A 214 -24.67 14.98 9.81
N ARG A 215 -25.28 15.97 9.13
CA ARG A 215 -26.71 16.26 9.20
C ARG A 215 -27.52 15.60 8.10
N SER A 216 -26.91 15.28 6.94
CA SER A 216 -27.64 14.79 5.77
C SER A 216 -27.96 13.29 5.76
N ASN A 217 -28.13 12.65 6.92
CA ASN A 217 -28.53 11.24 7.01
C ASN A 217 -29.98 10.97 6.56
N THR A 218 -30.75 11.99 6.19
CA THR A 218 -32.14 11.86 5.77
C THR A 218 -32.23 11.52 4.29
N SER A 219 -32.64 10.28 4.00
CA SER A 219 -32.96 9.69 2.70
C SER A 219 -34.16 10.31 1.97
N THR A 220 -34.64 11.48 2.38
CA THR A 220 -35.73 12.19 1.71
C THR A 220 -35.16 12.94 0.53
N GLY A 221 -35.39 12.39 -0.67
CA GLY A 221 -34.82 12.81 -1.96
C GLY A 221 -35.25 14.20 -2.47
N GLN A 222 -35.25 15.23 -1.63
CA GLN A 222 -35.56 16.58 -2.05
C GLN A 222 -34.81 17.62 -1.18
N GLY A 223 -33.73 18.17 -1.74
CA GLY A 223 -33.37 19.57 -1.51
C GLY A 223 -32.02 19.89 -0.88
N ASP A 224 -31.55 19.15 0.13
CA ASP A 224 -30.37 19.59 0.89
C ASP A 224 -29.17 18.67 0.68
N ARG A 225 -28.53 18.80 -0.49
CA ARG A 225 -27.20 18.20 -0.71
C ARG A 225 -26.27 18.75 0.36
N ALA A 226 -25.67 17.88 1.17
CA ALA A 226 -24.60 18.27 2.09
C ALA A 226 -23.58 19.13 1.35
N ARG A 227 -23.50 20.42 1.71
CA ARG A 227 -22.60 21.36 1.06
C ARG A 227 -21.27 21.33 1.78
N PHE A 228 -20.25 20.89 1.08
CA PHE A 228 -18.88 21.19 1.45
C PHE A 228 -18.65 22.66 1.17
N ARG A 229 -18.22 23.43 2.17
CA ARG A 229 -17.91 24.85 2.01
C ARG A 229 -16.42 25.06 2.15
N LEU A 230 -15.77 25.65 1.16
CA LEU A 230 -14.37 26.02 1.28
C LEU A 230 -14.19 27.03 2.42
N ARG A 231 -13.43 26.66 3.44
CA ARG A 231 -13.04 27.53 4.55
C ARG A 231 -11.76 28.27 4.26
N ARG A 232 -10.80 27.59 3.62
CA ARG A 232 -9.47 28.13 3.37
C ARG A 232 -8.79 27.44 2.20
N LYS A 233 -8.06 28.22 1.42
CA LYS A 233 -7.11 27.75 0.40
C LYS A 233 -5.72 28.27 0.79
N ILE A 234 -4.72 27.40 0.75
CA ILE A 234 -3.33 27.71 1.09
C ILE A 234 -2.46 27.29 -0.08
N LEU A 235 -1.60 28.20 -0.56
CA LEU A 235 -0.59 27.88 -1.55
C LEU A 235 0.57 27.14 -0.89
N VAL A 236 1.01 26.06 -1.51
CA VAL A 236 2.15 25.26 -1.08
C VAL A 236 3.24 25.24 -2.15
N PRO A 237 4.51 24.96 -1.81
CA PRO A 237 5.63 25.09 -2.76
C PRO A 237 5.57 24.13 -3.96
N ALA A 238 4.87 23.01 -3.82
CA ALA A 238 4.70 22.01 -4.87
C ALA A 238 3.39 21.23 -4.68
N ALA A 239 2.93 20.57 -5.75
CA ALA A 239 1.77 19.69 -5.69
C ALA A 239 2.00 18.54 -4.69
N GLN A 240 1.12 18.43 -3.70
CA GLN A 240 1.20 17.43 -2.63
C GLN A 240 0.49 16.16 -3.09
N ARG A 241 1.12 14.99 -2.94
CA ARG A 241 0.57 13.69 -3.33
C ARG A 241 0.20 12.80 -2.15
N SER A 242 0.70 13.14 -0.97
CA SER A 242 0.40 12.42 0.26
C SER A 242 0.01 13.39 1.36
N ILE A 243 -0.92 12.96 2.19
CA ILE A 243 -1.44 13.70 3.32
C ILE A 243 -1.78 12.71 4.45
N CYS A 244 -1.48 13.10 5.68
CA CYS A 244 -1.73 12.27 6.85
C CYS A 244 -2.04 13.15 8.07
N TRP A 245 -3.13 12.85 8.77
CA TRP A 245 -3.50 13.54 10.01
C TRP A 245 -3.01 12.77 11.23
N SER A 246 -2.24 13.42 12.09
CA SER A 246 -1.85 12.88 13.39
C SER A 246 -2.74 13.45 14.49
N ARG A 247 -3.68 12.63 14.98
CA ARG A 247 -4.57 13.02 16.09
C ARG A 247 -3.83 13.30 17.39
N SER A 248 -2.75 12.56 17.68
CA SER A 248 -1.98 12.70 18.91
C SER A 248 -1.22 14.02 18.97
N SER A 249 -0.65 14.47 17.85
CA SER A 249 0.10 15.72 17.76
C SER A 249 -0.72 16.89 17.23
N GLN A 250 -1.99 16.67 16.86
CA GLN A 250 -2.84 17.67 16.19
C GLN A 250 -2.14 18.34 15.00
N THR A 251 -1.34 17.56 14.27
CA THR A 251 -0.50 18.04 13.17
C THR A 251 -0.86 17.32 11.88
N LEU A 252 -1.02 18.10 10.81
CA LEU A 252 -1.25 17.58 9.48
C LEU A 252 0.09 17.49 8.75
N PHE A 253 0.40 16.35 8.16
CA PHE A 253 1.60 16.16 7.35
C PHE A 253 1.24 16.08 5.88
N THR A 254 2.02 16.75 5.02
CA THR A 254 1.90 16.63 3.56
C THR A 254 3.26 16.39 2.93
N ALA A 255 3.28 15.67 1.81
CA ALA A 255 4.48 15.47 1.01
C ALA A 255 4.16 15.49 -0.49
N GLY A 256 5.09 16.01 -1.28
CA GLY A 256 4.88 16.27 -2.71
C GLY A 256 6.13 16.09 -3.57
N HIS A 257 6.09 16.70 -4.75
CA HIS A 257 7.14 16.60 -5.77
C HIS A 257 8.47 17.29 -5.42
N ASP A 258 8.48 18.16 -4.40
CA ASP A 258 9.67 18.87 -3.94
C ASP A 258 10.53 18.05 -2.96
N GLY A 259 10.14 16.80 -2.68
CA GLY A 259 10.86 15.91 -1.78
C GLY A 259 10.82 16.33 -0.29
N CYS A 260 10.04 17.36 0.04
CA CYS A 260 9.91 17.86 1.41
C CYS A 260 8.67 17.27 2.08
N ILE A 261 8.76 17.04 3.40
CA ILE A 261 7.60 16.75 4.25
C ILE A 261 7.27 18.01 5.03
N TYR A 262 6.04 18.50 4.87
CA TYR A 262 5.53 19.67 5.58
C TYR A 262 4.67 19.23 6.76
N ALA A 263 4.87 19.85 7.91
CA ALA A 263 4.01 19.68 9.08
C ALA A 263 3.25 20.99 9.34
N TRP A 264 1.93 20.90 9.41
CA TRP A 264 1.01 22.04 9.50
C TRP A 264 0.26 22.03 10.83
N ASP A 265 0.31 23.17 11.52
CA ASP A 265 -0.65 23.50 12.58
C ASP A 265 -1.99 23.91 11.95
N VAL A 266 -2.99 23.04 12.04
CA VAL A 266 -4.32 23.24 11.45
C VAL A 266 -5.06 24.39 12.13
N ALA A 267 -4.87 24.58 13.43
CA ALA A 267 -5.48 25.69 14.16
C ALA A 267 -4.93 27.04 13.67
N ALA A 268 -3.65 27.10 13.35
CA ALA A 268 -3.03 28.27 12.74
C ALA A 268 -3.46 28.46 11.29
N ALA A 269 -3.54 27.38 10.50
CA ALA A 269 -3.94 27.41 9.10
C ALA A 269 -5.37 27.91 8.90
N LEU A 270 -6.28 27.60 9.83
CA LEU A 270 -7.68 28.01 9.80
C LEU A 270 -7.96 29.35 10.49
N ALA A 271 -6.96 29.97 11.15
CA ALA A 271 -7.13 31.25 11.81
C ALA A 271 -7.13 32.41 10.77
N PRO A 272 -7.94 33.46 10.98
CA PRO A 272 -7.87 34.68 10.15
C PRO A 272 -6.48 35.31 10.25
N GLY A 273 -5.81 35.54 9.11
CA GLY A 273 -4.46 36.15 9.06
C GLY A 273 -3.31 35.24 9.48
N GLY A 274 -3.49 33.91 9.41
CA GLY A 274 -2.49 32.94 9.86
C GLY A 274 -1.19 32.86 9.02
N VAL A 275 -0.18 32.18 9.58
CA VAL A 275 1.19 31.96 9.04
C VAL A 275 1.21 31.43 7.59
N ALA A 276 0.14 30.78 7.15
CA ALA A 276 -0.04 30.32 5.78
C ALA A 276 0.05 31.45 4.74
N ASP A 277 -0.40 32.66 5.07
CA ASP A 277 -0.31 33.82 4.17
C ASP A 277 1.13 34.32 4.05
N ALA A 278 1.90 34.24 5.13
CA ALA A 278 3.33 34.58 5.12
C ALA A 278 4.15 33.56 4.31
N LEU A 279 3.77 32.28 4.31
CA LEU A 279 4.39 31.28 3.45
C LEU A 279 4.04 31.50 1.98
N ALA A 280 2.77 31.75 1.67
CA ALA A 280 2.32 32.06 0.32
C ALA A 280 3.04 33.30 -0.25
N LEU A 281 3.24 34.33 0.58
CA LEU A 281 4.06 35.50 0.25
C LEU A 281 5.52 35.12 -0.05
N ARG A 282 6.17 34.34 0.81
CA ARG A 282 7.56 33.90 0.60
C ARG A 282 7.73 33.00 -0.63
N ILE A 283 6.77 32.14 -0.92
CA ILE A 283 6.77 31.29 -2.13
C ILE A 283 6.64 32.15 -3.38
N LYS A 284 5.74 33.14 -3.36
CA LYS A 284 5.56 34.10 -4.47
C LYS A 284 6.83 34.93 -4.70
N GLU A 285 7.51 35.35 -3.63
CA GLU A 285 8.80 36.06 -3.72
C GLU A 285 9.91 35.17 -4.33
N ARG A 286 9.96 33.89 -3.94
CA ARG A 286 10.98 32.95 -4.44
C ARG A 286 10.78 32.56 -5.91
N GLY A 287 9.52 32.34 -6.33
CA GLY A 287 9.19 32.08 -7.74
C GLY A 287 9.56 33.25 -8.67
N ASN A 288 9.47 34.48 -8.18
CA ASN A 288 9.93 35.66 -8.94
C ASN A 288 11.45 35.77 -9.06
N THR A 289 12.22 35.26 -8.08
CA THR A 289 13.69 35.26 -8.15
C THR A 289 14.25 34.17 -9.03
N GLU A 290 13.64 32.98 -9.07
CA GLU A 290 14.16 31.83 -9.85
C GLU A 290 13.89 31.94 -11.36
N HIS A 291 12.86 32.70 -11.77
CA HIS A 291 12.65 33.03 -13.20
C HIS A 291 13.78 33.88 -13.81
N LYS A 292 14.69 34.44 -13.00
CA LYS A 292 15.88 35.16 -13.50
C LYS A 292 17.14 34.29 -13.65
N SER A 293 17.10 33.02 -13.28
CA SER A 293 18.26 32.11 -13.34
C SER A 293 17.90 30.76 -13.97
N VAL A 294 17.52 30.76 -15.25
CA VAL A 294 17.41 29.53 -16.04
C VAL A 294 18.77 29.24 -16.67
N GLY A 295 19.51 28.32 -16.06
CA GLY A 295 20.77 27.82 -16.61
C GLY A 295 21.30 26.62 -15.83
N GLN A 296 21.25 25.45 -16.48
CA GLN A 296 21.86 24.17 -16.10
C GLN A 296 21.10 23.26 -15.11
N GLN A 297 20.37 22.31 -15.70
CA GLN A 297 19.86 21.12 -15.03
C GLN A 297 20.98 20.07 -14.96
N LYS A 298 21.70 20.01 -13.84
CA LYS A 298 22.63 18.91 -13.50
C LYS A 298 21.83 17.76 -12.87
N SER A 299 22.26 16.52 -13.15
CA SER A 299 21.60 15.29 -12.65
C SER A 299 21.49 15.30 -11.14
N MET A 300 20.27 15.11 -10.62
CA MET A 300 20.01 15.17 -9.18
C MET A 300 20.51 13.89 -8.48
N PRO A 301 21.36 14.01 -7.44
CA PRO A 301 21.62 12.92 -6.52
C PRO A 301 20.37 12.62 -5.67
N MET A 302 20.27 11.42 -5.10
CA MET A 302 19.17 11.00 -4.23
C MET A 302 18.83 12.09 -3.20
N LEU A 303 17.60 12.62 -3.27
CA LEU A 303 17.08 13.63 -2.36
C LEU A 303 16.99 13.04 -0.95
N LEU A 304 17.87 13.46 -0.05
CA LEU A 304 17.58 13.41 1.39
C LEU A 304 16.34 14.28 1.63
N GLY A 305 15.23 13.67 2.02
CA GLY A 305 14.01 14.41 2.34
C GLY A 305 14.22 15.34 3.54
N GLU A 306 13.80 16.59 3.43
CA GLU A 306 13.81 17.57 4.51
C GLU A 306 12.43 17.62 5.18
N ILE A 307 12.37 17.58 6.53
CA ILE A 307 11.13 17.80 7.28
C ILE A 307 11.07 19.27 7.69
N ARG A 308 10.05 19.99 7.21
CA ARG A 308 9.82 21.40 7.53
C ARG A 308 8.61 21.55 8.44
N LEU A 309 8.85 22.10 9.63
CA LEU A 309 7.82 22.29 10.67
C LEU A 309 7.26 23.71 10.65
N PHE A 310 5.93 23.85 10.53
CA PHE A 310 5.22 25.12 10.62
C PHE A 310 4.28 25.10 11.83
N ILE A 311 4.82 25.50 12.98
CA ILE A 311 4.13 25.51 14.29
C ILE A 311 4.02 26.96 14.77
N ARG A 312 2.95 27.31 15.50
CA ARG A 312 2.88 28.60 16.21
C ARG A 312 4.07 28.78 17.16
N PRO A 313 4.67 29.99 17.25
CA PRO A 313 5.76 30.28 18.19
C PRO A 313 5.43 29.97 19.66
N SER A 314 4.15 30.01 20.05
CA SER A 314 3.70 29.82 21.42
C SER A 314 3.76 28.37 21.94
N GLN A 315 4.17 27.39 21.12
CA GLN A 315 4.27 25.98 21.51
C GLN A 315 5.72 25.49 21.72
N LEU A 316 6.74 26.33 21.46
CA LEU A 316 8.15 25.97 21.63
C LEU A 316 8.66 26.07 23.08
N SER A 317 7.84 26.54 24.03
CA SER A 317 8.24 26.69 25.44
C SER A 317 7.67 25.57 26.31
N ARG A 318 8.16 24.32 26.18
CA ARG A 318 7.96 23.29 27.22
C ARG A 318 8.81 22.01 27.05
N THR A 319 10.10 22.13 26.75
CA THR A 319 11.06 21.02 26.99
C THR A 319 12.47 21.56 27.27
N THR A 320 12.62 22.31 28.36
CA THR A 320 13.91 22.49 29.04
C THR A 320 13.71 22.29 30.54
N GLY A 321 13.46 21.05 30.94
CA GLY A 321 13.81 20.51 32.26
C GLY A 321 14.48 19.19 31.96
N GLY A 322 15.78 19.00 32.16
CA GLY A 322 16.52 19.23 33.38
C GLY A 322 17.03 17.86 33.81
N PHE A 323 18.08 17.38 33.14
CA PHE A 323 18.90 16.28 33.65
C PHE A 323 20.11 16.92 34.33
N GLN A 324 20.05 16.98 35.66
CA GLN A 324 21.23 16.78 36.50
C GLN A 324 21.17 15.33 37.00
#